data_AF-A0A1X2IVT6-F1
#
_entry.id   AF-A0A1X2IVT6-F1
#
_cell.length_a   1.000
_cell.length_b   1.000
_cell.length_c   1.000
_cell.angle_alpha   90.00
_cell.angle_beta   90.00
_cell.angle_gamma   90.00
#
_symmetry.space_group_name_H-M   'P 1'
#
loop_
_entity.id
_entity.type
_entity.pdbx_description
1 polymer ?
#
loop_
_entity_poly.entity_id
_entity_poly.type
_entity_poly.pdbx_seq_one_letter_code
_entity_poly.pdbx_strand_id
1 'polypeptide(L)'
;MDHSILNRNHPNHHYQQQVIKTELVHHTIQCIKDLLVQYPSEFDVTFLHSLDKPSLPVHEAIADLYNKTVRLYQSNSIAFDDHWHWNIAWRQALSFESLLGLAHGDRTLLIQSFHPKCHSVLTAIFNHDLARYMRYYPWRWFSDLVFVGAGGFSSVYASNIALLFDVPEPGRTFGTYKRGVAIKVVDEKILNEITVQSRAFLALLFHGMTVCESTGDLLMIGTLAEGGNLESFIDRPIKNTLNLISVADMVTRLAFNLASLHDDIGMCHRNIHPQNVLCVDDDFLLVDYRFSTASNEATEVTKQSKVHYGRLPYIAPELRQGVYTEKSDVFSLGVIMWQLISQITFPSPEVLLDAPEIYRIEWLPGVPTWYLELTMACLEPRPENRPDAEEIGLLARKFAAAGPRPQSDDQDWIAYVKRRREACKQHQLDYKRRSHSADSSSTINGLTTSVNAGQELYMTSATATAFAADDDDDGAGASRLYTLRNLPSTEPLFNLPFHRRLFDPVNISPDHF
;
A
#
# COMPACT_ATOMS: atom_id res chain seq x y z
N MET A 1 -4.94 -11.74 19.87
CA MET A 1 -4.26 -10.64 20.58
C MET A 1 -4.11 -11.08 22.01
N ASP A 2 -2.92 -11.01 22.58
CA ASP A 2 -2.82 -10.93 24.04
C ASP A 2 -3.48 -9.59 24.43
N HIS A 3 -4.64 -9.65 25.07
CA HIS A 3 -5.44 -8.49 25.44
C HIS A 3 -4.73 -7.59 26.46
N SER A 4 -3.54 -7.99 26.94
CA SER A 4 -2.70 -7.24 27.87
C SER A 4 -2.17 -5.90 27.33
N ILE A 5 -2.10 -5.71 26.00
CA ILE A 5 -1.43 -4.54 25.38
C ILE A 5 -2.39 -3.34 25.18
N LEU A 6 -3.71 -3.50 25.33
CA LEU A 6 -4.67 -2.39 25.28
C LEU A 6 -4.81 -1.63 26.61
N ASN A 7 -3.93 -1.90 27.59
CA ASN A 7 -4.06 -1.37 28.93
C ASN A 7 -3.13 -0.15 29.14
N ARG A 8 -3.62 1.06 28.87
CA ARG A 8 -3.12 2.28 29.53
C ARG A 8 -4.28 3.19 29.96
N ASN A 9 -4.49 3.16 31.28
CA ASN A 9 -5.04 4.18 32.18
C ASN A 9 -6.54 4.51 32.14
N HIS A 10 -7.35 3.75 32.89
CA HIS A 10 -8.50 4.31 33.60
C HIS A 10 -8.62 3.74 35.03
N PRO A 11 -8.60 4.56 36.11
CA PRO A 11 -8.24 4.06 37.44
C PRO A 11 -9.30 3.26 38.22
N ASN A 12 -10.53 3.03 37.72
CA ASN A 12 -11.63 2.62 38.61
C ASN A 12 -12.68 1.64 38.03
N HIS A 13 -12.41 0.80 37.03
CA HIS A 13 -13.50 -0.04 36.47
C HIS A 13 -13.14 -1.36 35.74
N HIS A 14 -12.23 -2.22 36.22
CA HIS A 14 -11.69 -3.27 35.31
C HIS A 14 -11.45 -4.67 35.90
N TYR A 15 -12.50 -5.47 36.15
CA TYR A 15 -12.33 -6.94 36.05
C TYR A 15 -13.62 -7.69 35.65
N GLN A 16 -14.73 -7.53 36.37
CA GLN A 16 -15.99 -8.25 36.05
C GLN A 16 -16.61 -7.83 34.70
N GLN A 17 -16.57 -6.54 34.36
CA GLN A 17 -17.02 -6.06 33.04
C GLN A 17 -16.13 -6.57 31.89
N GLN A 18 -14.85 -6.86 32.12
CA GLN A 18 -13.98 -7.39 31.07
C GLN A 18 -14.27 -8.88 30.82
N VAL A 19 -14.51 -9.68 31.86
CA VAL A 19 -14.87 -11.10 31.72
C VAL A 19 -16.22 -11.26 31.03
N ILE A 20 -17.26 -10.52 31.45
CA ILE A 20 -18.59 -10.56 30.82
C ILE A 20 -18.52 -10.09 29.36
N LYS A 21 -17.72 -9.05 29.05
CA LYS A 21 -17.49 -8.62 27.67
C LYS A 21 -16.88 -9.72 26.81
N THR A 22 -15.90 -10.47 27.34
CA THR A 22 -15.26 -11.57 26.60
C THR A 22 -16.22 -12.73 26.34
N GLU A 23 -17.02 -13.14 27.34
CA GLU A 23 -18.02 -14.21 27.17
C GLU A 23 -19.10 -13.84 26.15
N LEU A 24 -19.60 -12.60 26.20
CA LEU A 24 -20.59 -12.11 25.23
C LEU A 24 -20.04 -12.03 23.81
N VAL A 25 -18.78 -11.64 23.63
CA VAL A 25 -18.12 -11.64 22.33
C VAL A 25 -17.99 -13.07 21.81
N HIS A 26 -17.52 -14.01 22.63
CA HIS A 26 -17.43 -15.42 22.25
C HIS A 26 -18.79 -16.01 21.89
N HIS A 27 -19.82 -15.70 22.67
CA HIS A 27 -21.20 -16.12 22.37
C HIS A 27 -21.68 -15.56 21.03
N THR A 28 -21.44 -14.27 20.77
CA THR A 28 -21.80 -13.62 19.50
C THR A 28 -21.11 -14.29 18.31
N ILE A 29 -19.80 -14.55 18.42
CA ILE A 29 -19.04 -15.26 17.38
C ILE A 29 -19.60 -16.66 17.15
N GLN A 30 -19.98 -17.37 18.22
CA GLN A 30 -20.56 -18.70 18.10
C GLN A 30 -21.92 -18.66 17.39
N CYS A 31 -22.79 -17.71 17.73
CA CYS A 31 -24.07 -17.56 17.02
C CYS A 31 -23.88 -17.21 15.54
N ILE A 32 -22.86 -16.41 15.19
CA ILE A 32 -22.50 -16.14 13.79
C ILE A 32 -22.04 -17.43 13.11
N LYS A 33 -21.19 -18.24 13.75
CA LYS A 33 -20.76 -19.55 13.22
C LYS A 33 -21.93 -20.49 12.97
N ASP A 34 -22.89 -20.54 13.90
CA ASP A 34 -24.10 -21.35 13.74
C ASP A 34 -24.92 -20.88 12.54
N LEU A 35 -24.96 -19.57 12.28
CA LEU A 35 -25.57 -19.00 11.08
C LEU A 35 -24.81 -19.43 9.80
N LEU A 36 -23.47 -19.43 9.80
CA LEU A 36 -22.67 -19.90 8.65
C LEU A 36 -23.00 -21.36 8.30
N VAL A 37 -23.19 -22.22 9.31
CA VAL A 37 -23.59 -23.63 9.14
C VAL A 37 -25.00 -23.77 8.57
N GLN A 38 -25.92 -22.87 8.93
CA GLN A 38 -27.30 -22.89 8.41
C GLN A 38 -27.39 -22.42 6.96
N TYR A 39 -26.53 -21.48 6.55
CA TYR A 39 -26.54 -20.88 5.22
C TYR A 39 -25.20 -21.10 4.48
N PRO A 40 -24.71 -22.34 4.34
CA PRO A 40 -23.34 -22.58 3.88
C PRO A 40 -23.13 -22.06 2.46
N SER A 41 -24.19 -22.13 1.66
CA SER A 41 -24.20 -21.65 0.30
C SER A 41 -24.27 -20.15 0.19
N GLU A 42 -24.43 -19.32 1.23
CA GLU A 42 -24.40 -17.84 1.19
C GLU A 42 -23.02 -17.27 1.55
N PHE A 43 -22.20 -18.08 2.21
CA PHE A 43 -20.88 -17.73 2.73
C PHE A 43 -19.73 -18.50 2.05
N ASP A 44 -20.00 -19.19 0.95
CA ASP A 44 -19.03 -20.02 0.19
C ASP A 44 -18.29 -21.05 1.07
N VAL A 45 -18.95 -21.56 2.11
CA VAL A 45 -18.43 -22.62 3.01
C VAL A 45 -18.98 -23.98 2.59
N THR A 46 -18.75 -24.34 1.33
CA THR A 46 -19.34 -25.52 0.66
C THR A 46 -18.88 -26.87 1.24
N PHE A 47 -17.79 -26.89 2.03
CA PHE A 47 -17.38 -28.06 2.79
C PHE A 47 -18.37 -28.44 3.91
N LEU A 48 -19.26 -27.53 4.29
CA LEU A 48 -20.35 -27.82 5.22
C LEU A 48 -21.55 -28.41 4.47
N HIS A 49 -22.06 -29.53 4.96
CA HIS A 49 -23.31 -30.10 4.48
C HIS A 49 -24.49 -29.21 4.92
N SER A 50 -25.39 -28.89 3.99
CA SER A 50 -26.66 -28.25 4.33
C SER A 50 -27.50 -29.22 5.17
N LEU A 51 -27.75 -28.86 6.43
CA LEU A 51 -28.51 -29.69 7.37
C LEU A 51 -30.01 -29.64 7.08
N ASP A 52 -30.54 -28.48 6.63
CA ASP A 52 -31.92 -28.25 6.24
C ASP A 52 -32.03 -27.01 5.32
N LYS A 53 -33.12 -26.88 4.54
CA LYS A 53 -33.42 -25.61 3.84
C LYS A 53 -33.89 -24.57 4.87
N PRO A 54 -33.23 -23.41 4.99
CA PRO A 54 -33.66 -22.38 5.93
C PRO A 54 -35.07 -21.89 5.61
N SER A 55 -35.86 -21.60 6.64
CA SER A 55 -37.22 -21.09 6.51
C SER A 55 -37.29 -19.59 6.19
N LEU A 56 -36.22 -18.85 6.47
CA LEU A 56 -36.11 -17.41 6.26
C LEU A 56 -34.98 -17.08 5.29
N PRO A 57 -35.06 -15.97 4.55
CA PRO A 57 -33.93 -15.41 3.83
C PRO A 57 -32.77 -15.05 4.77
N VAL A 58 -31.53 -15.19 4.30
CA VAL A 58 -30.31 -14.97 5.11
C VAL A 58 -30.27 -13.57 5.75
N HIS A 59 -30.72 -12.53 5.05
CA HIS A 59 -30.72 -11.15 5.56
C HIS A 59 -31.70 -10.95 6.74
N GLU A 60 -32.83 -11.67 6.76
CA GLU A 60 -33.77 -11.65 7.89
C GLU A 60 -33.18 -12.39 9.10
N ALA A 61 -32.51 -13.52 8.86
CA ALA A 61 -31.83 -14.28 9.91
C ALA A 61 -30.68 -13.46 10.55
N ILE A 62 -29.93 -12.71 9.75
CA ILE A 62 -28.90 -11.77 10.23
C ILE A 62 -29.52 -10.65 11.06
N ALA A 63 -30.64 -10.07 10.61
CA ALA A 63 -31.33 -9.01 11.34
C ALA A 63 -31.88 -9.49 12.70
N ASP A 64 -32.45 -10.71 12.75
CA ASP A 64 -32.90 -11.32 14.01
C ASP A 64 -31.72 -11.60 14.95
N LEU A 65 -30.61 -12.15 14.44
CA LEU A 65 -29.39 -12.36 15.20
C LEU A 65 -28.87 -11.04 15.78
N TYR A 66 -28.74 -9.99 14.96
CA TYR A 66 -28.31 -8.66 15.40
C TYR A 66 -29.18 -8.13 16.56
N ASN A 67 -30.50 -8.17 16.41
CA ASN A 67 -31.44 -7.70 17.44
C ASN A 67 -31.34 -8.52 18.74
N LYS A 68 -31.16 -9.84 18.64
CA LYS A 68 -30.94 -10.72 19.80
C LYS A 68 -29.63 -10.38 20.51
N THR A 69 -28.56 -10.17 19.75
CA THR A 69 -27.26 -9.78 20.29
C THR A 69 -27.34 -8.43 21.01
N VAL A 70 -27.94 -7.41 20.40
CA VAL A 70 -28.14 -6.09 21.04
C VAL A 70 -28.86 -6.24 22.39
N ARG A 71 -29.98 -6.99 22.43
CA ARG A 71 -30.74 -7.23 23.66
C ARG A 71 -29.91 -7.97 24.72
N LEU A 72 -29.10 -8.94 24.32
CA LEU A 72 -28.23 -9.70 25.23
C LEU A 72 -27.17 -8.81 25.89
N TYR A 73 -26.54 -7.92 25.12
CA TYR A 73 -25.59 -6.95 25.68
C TYR A 73 -26.30 -5.98 26.63
N GLN A 74 -27.45 -5.45 26.23
CA GLN A 74 -28.25 -4.54 27.06
C GLN A 74 -28.74 -5.20 28.36
N SER A 75 -29.18 -6.46 28.34
CA SER A 75 -29.61 -7.18 29.55
C SER A 75 -28.47 -7.41 30.54
N ASN A 76 -27.22 -7.40 30.07
CA ASN A 76 -26.01 -7.45 30.88
C ASN A 76 -25.47 -6.05 31.26
N SER A 77 -26.28 -5.00 31.07
CA SER A 77 -25.90 -3.61 31.34
C SER A 77 -24.65 -3.14 30.58
N ILE A 78 -24.45 -3.66 29.36
CA ILE A 78 -23.36 -3.25 28.46
C ILE A 78 -23.98 -2.52 27.26
N ALA A 79 -23.52 -1.29 27.01
CA ALA A 79 -23.90 -0.56 25.81
C ALA A 79 -23.39 -1.30 24.56
N PHE A 80 -24.28 -1.52 23.60
CA PHE A 80 -23.92 -2.17 22.35
C PHE A 80 -23.22 -1.17 21.41
N ASP A 81 -22.23 -1.66 20.68
CA ASP A 81 -21.39 -0.87 19.78
C ASP A 81 -21.21 -1.72 18.52
N ASP A 82 -21.70 -1.22 17.40
CA ASP A 82 -21.71 -1.98 16.14
C ASP A 82 -20.30 -2.29 15.64
N HIS A 83 -19.34 -1.40 15.90
CA HIS A 83 -17.97 -1.63 15.49
C HIS A 83 -17.32 -2.73 16.32
N TRP A 84 -17.36 -2.59 17.65
CA TRP A 84 -16.61 -3.44 18.56
C TRP A 84 -17.29 -4.79 18.85
N HIS A 85 -18.62 -4.83 18.89
CA HIS A 85 -19.36 -6.03 19.30
C HIS A 85 -19.93 -6.81 18.10
N TRP A 86 -20.24 -6.14 16.99
CA TRP A 86 -20.79 -6.79 15.80
C TRP A 86 -19.75 -7.02 14.71
N ASN A 87 -19.15 -5.94 14.20
CA ASN A 87 -18.23 -6.03 13.06
C ASN A 87 -16.97 -6.83 13.39
N ILE A 88 -16.42 -6.69 14.59
CA ILE A 88 -15.27 -7.52 15.02
C ILE A 88 -15.66 -8.99 15.17
N ALA A 89 -16.86 -9.30 15.68
CA ALA A 89 -17.32 -10.69 15.81
C ALA A 89 -17.44 -11.36 14.42
N TRP A 90 -18.02 -10.67 13.44
CA TRP A 90 -18.07 -11.14 12.05
C TRP A 90 -16.68 -11.33 11.44
N ARG A 91 -15.78 -10.37 11.68
CA ARG A 91 -14.38 -10.43 11.25
C ARG A 91 -13.66 -11.67 11.80
N GLN A 92 -13.94 -12.05 13.04
CA GLN A 92 -13.36 -13.26 13.63
C GLN A 92 -14.03 -14.54 13.11
N ALA A 93 -15.36 -14.54 12.98
CA ALA A 93 -16.12 -15.68 12.49
C ALA A 93 -15.79 -16.06 11.04
N LEU A 94 -15.42 -15.10 10.20
CA LEU A 94 -15.01 -15.29 8.81
C LEU A 94 -13.50 -15.52 8.62
N SER A 95 -12.71 -15.62 9.71
CA SER A 95 -11.28 -15.94 9.60
C SER A 95 -11.06 -17.39 9.15
N PHE A 96 -9.95 -17.67 8.44
CA PHE A 96 -9.59 -19.05 8.08
C PHE A 96 -9.38 -19.95 9.32
N GLU A 97 -8.96 -19.39 10.46
CA GLU A 97 -8.91 -20.15 11.74
C GLU A 97 -10.31 -20.57 12.20
N SER A 98 -11.30 -19.68 12.10
CA SER A 98 -12.69 -19.98 12.41
C SER A 98 -13.31 -20.99 11.44
N LEU A 99 -13.05 -20.84 10.13
CA LEU A 99 -13.50 -21.78 9.10
C LEU A 99 -12.89 -23.17 9.29
N LEU A 100 -11.62 -23.26 9.71
CA LEU A 100 -10.99 -24.54 10.06
C LEU A 100 -11.69 -25.20 11.26
N GLY A 101 -12.12 -24.41 12.24
CA GLY A 101 -12.95 -24.90 13.35
C GLY A 101 -14.28 -25.51 12.87
N LEU A 102 -14.93 -24.88 11.89
CA LEU A 102 -16.14 -25.41 11.26
C LEU A 102 -15.88 -26.70 10.46
N ALA A 103 -14.68 -26.84 9.89
CA ALA A 103 -14.22 -28.08 9.26
C ALA A 103 -13.73 -29.13 10.26
N HIS A 104 -14.07 -29.02 11.55
CA HIS A 104 -13.64 -29.93 12.63
C HIS A 104 -12.11 -30.07 12.76
N GLY A 105 -11.36 -29.03 12.38
CA GLY A 105 -9.90 -29.07 12.36
C GLY A 105 -9.30 -29.78 11.15
N ASP A 106 -10.12 -30.28 10.22
CA ASP A 106 -9.63 -30.90 8.98
C ASP A 106 -9.20 -29.83 7.98
N ARG A 107 -7.91 -29.53 8.03
CA ARG A 107 -7.26 -28.58 7.13
C ARG A 107 -7.28 -29.04 5.68
N THR A 108 -7.23 -30.35 5.42
CA THR A 108 -7.25 -30.89 4.07
C THR A 108 -8.62 -30.66 3.46
N LEU A 109 -9.68 -30.97 4.19
CA LEU A 109 -11.06 -30.72 3.79
C LEU A 109 -11.30 -29.25 3.45
N LEU A 110 -10.89 -28.34 4.33
CA LEU A 110 -11.05 -26.91 4.12
C LEU A 110 -10.28 -26.43 2.88
N ILE A 111 -9.00 -26.79 2.73
CA ILE A 111 -8.21 -26.32 1.58
C ILE A 111 -8.79 -26.88 0.27
N GLN A 112 -9.19 -28.15 0.26
CA GLN A 112 -9.77 -28.79 -0.92
C GLN A 112 -11.14 -28.24 -1.31
N SER A 113 -11.84 -27.51 -0.42
CA SER A 113 -13.07 -26.81 -0.77
C SER A 113 -12.84 -25.56 -1.62
N PHE A 114 -11.60 -25.04 -1.67
CA PHE A 114 -11.21 -23.94 -2.55
C PHE A 114 -10.63 -24.45 -3.87
N HIS A 115 -10.58 -23.56 -4.86
CA HIS A 115 -10.01 -23.87 -6.16
C HIS A 115 -8.53 -24.34 -6.05
N PRO A 116 -8.09 -25.37 -6.81
CA PRO A 116 -6.75 -25.95 -6.70
C PRO A 116 -5.58 -24.97 -6.78
N LYS A 117 -5.70 -23.90 -7.59
CA LYS A 117 -4.70 -22.82 -7.68
C LYS A 117 -4.39 -22.16 -6.32
N CYS A 118 -5.35 -22.15 -5.40
CA CYS A 118 -5.19 -21.49 -4.10
C CYS A 118 -4.48 -22.37 -3.06
N HIS A 119 -4.34 -23.69 -3.30
CA HIS A 119 -3.94 -24.66 -2.27
C HIS A 119 -2.56 -24.38 -1.69
N SER A 120 -1.57 -24.02 -2.52
CA SER A 120 -0.22 -23.63 -2.08
C SER A 120 -0.27 -22.46 -1.10
N VAL A 121 -0.96 -21.39 -1.49
CA VAL A 121 -1.04 -20.14 -0.72
C VAL A 121 -1.83 -20.35 0.58
N LEU A 122 -2.97 -21.05 0.53
CA LEU A 122 -3.74 -21.39 1.74
C LEU A 122 -2.92 -22.25 2.69
N THR A 123 -2.13 -23.19 2.16
CA THR A 123 -1.21 -23.99 2.98
C THR A 123 -0.18 -23.11 3.66
N ALA A 124 0.41 -22.15 2.96
CA ALA A 124 1.34 -21.20 3.57
C ALA A 124 0.69 -20.36 4.67
N ILE A 125 -0.54 -19.85 4.47
CA ILE A 125 -1.30 -19.08 5.47
C ILE A 125 -1.41 -19.84 6.80
N PHE A 126 -1.74 -21.13 6.76
CA PHE A 126 -1.81 -21.93 7.99
C PHE A 126 -0.42 -22.24 8.57
N ASN A 127 0.59 -22.49 7.73
CA ASN A 127 1.95 -22.78 8.21
C ASN A 127 2.63 -21.58 8.90
N HIS A 128 2.25 -20.36 8.50
CA HIS A 128 2.77 -19.12 9.07
C HIS A 128 1.86 -18.54 10.19
N ASP A 129 0.90 -19.32 10.70
CA ASP A 129 -0.06 -18.89 11.74
C ASP A 129 -0.85 -17.61 11.38
N LEU A 130 -1.08 -17.39 10.08
CA LEU A 130 -1.78 -16.21 9.57
C LEU A 130 -3.30 -16.38 9.54
N ALA A 131 -3.79 -17.62 9.62
CA ALA A 131 -5.20 -17.98 9.42
C ALA A 131 -6.20 -17.17 10.28
N ARG A 132 -5.78 -16.73 11.47
CA ARG A 132 -6.59 -15.91 12.39
C ARG A 132 -6.74 -14.46 11.96
N TYR A 133 -5.82 -13.96 11.14
CA TYR A 133 -5.81 -12.59 10.62
C TYR A 133 -6.39 -12.52 9.22
N MET A 134 -6.43 -13.66 8.51
CA MET A 134 -6.93 -13.76 7.14
C MET A 134 -8.42 -14.05 7.14
N ARG A 135 -9.21 -13.07 6.71
CA ARG A 135 -10.67 -13.20 6.53
C ARG A 135 -10.99 -13.65 5.13
N TYR A 136 -11.97 -14.51 4.98
CA TYR A 136 -12.50 -14.89 3.68
C TYR A 136 -13.83 -14.18 3.41
N TYR A 137 -13.96 -13.64 2.21
CA TYR A 137 -15.17 -13.02 1.70
C TYR A 137 -15.68 -13.81 0.49
N PRO A 138 -16.97 -14.19 0.46
CA PRO A 138 -17.61 -14.81 -0.70
C PRO A 138 -17.48 -13.98 -1.98
N TRP A 139 -17.19 -14.62 -3.11
CA TRP A 139 -16.98 -13.92 -4.38
C TRP A 139 -18.23 -13.17 -4.86
N ARG A 140 -19.41 -13.76 -4.60
CA ARG A 140 -20.69 -13.17 -4.98
C ARG A 140 -20.97 -11.81 -4.33
N TRP A 141 -20.28 -11.46 -3.24
CA TRP A 141 -20.47 -10.18 -2.54
C TRP A 141 -19.85 -9.02 -3.33
N PHE A 142 -19.06 -9.32 -4.36
CA PHE A 142 -18.39 -8.33 -5.19
C PHE A 142 -19.18 -8.04 -6.47
N SER A 143 -19.11 -6.79 -6.92
CA SER A 143 -19.77 -6.31 -8.15
C SER A 143 -18.98 -5.17 -8.76
N ASP A 144 -19.22 -4.84 -10.03
CA ASP A 144 -18.64 -3.67 -10.69
C ASP A 144 -17.10 -3.68 -10.71
N LEU A 145 -16.49 -4.82 -11.09
CA LEU A 145 -15.03 -4.96 -11.17
C LEU A 145 -14.46 -4.13 -12.33
N VAL A 146 -13.63 -3.13 -12.02
CA VAL A 146 -13.01 -2.21 -12.98
C VAL A 146 -11.50 -2.28 -12.86
N PHE A 147 -10.79 -2.45 -13.97
CA PHE A 147 -9.33 -2.41 -13.99
C PHE A 147 -8.82 -1.00 -13.65
N VAL A 148 -7.95 -0.89 -12.65
CA VAL A 148 -7.35 0.38 -12.21
C VAL A 148 -5.95 0.52 -12.80
N GLY A 149 -5.17 -0.54 -12.77
CA GLY A 149 -3.81 -0.55 -13.28
C GLY A 149 -3.12 -1.88 -13.02
N ALA A 150 -2.00 -2.10 -13.69
CA ALA A 150 -1.13 -3.24 -13.46
C ALA A 150 0.28 -2.73 -13.19
N GLY A 151 0.89 -3.21 -12.11
CA GLY A 151 2.34 -3.11 -11.90
C GLY A 151 3.04 -4.36 -12.43
N GLY A 152 4.36 -4.40 -12.35
CA GLY A 152 5.15 -5.56 -12.84
C GLY A 152 4.93 -6.88 -12.10
N PHE A 153 4.04 -6.91 -11.10
CA PHE A 153 3.81 -8.10 -10.27
C PHE A 153 2.34 -8.44 -9.99
N SER A 154 1.40 -7.51 -10.18
CA SER A 154 -0.02 -7.78 -9.99
C SER A 154 -0.89 -6.71 -10.65
N SER A 155 -2.08 -7.13 -11.07
CA SER A 155 -3.14 -6.24 -11.51
C SER A 155 -4.01 -5.83 -10.34
N VAL A 156 -4.39 -4.57 -10.30
CA VAL A 156 -5.27 -3.96 -9.31
C VAL A 156 -6.58 -3.57 -9.98
N TYR A 157 -7.67 -3.93 -9.31
CA TYR A 157 -9.04 -3.65 -9.72
C TYR A 157 -9.75 -2.88 -8.62
N ALA A 158 -10.66 -1.99 -8.98
CA ALA A 158 -11.66 -1.44 -8.09
C ALA A 158 -12.92 -2.31 -8.18
N SER A 159 -13.63 -2.48 -7.07
CA SER A 159 -14.87 -3.26 -7.00
C SER A 159 -15.76 -2.74 -5.89
N ASN A 160 -17.04 -3.02 -5.97
CA ASN A 160 -17.99 -2.80 -4.88
C ASN A 160 -18.20 -4.10 -4.11
N ILE A 161 -18.05 -4.07 -2.78
CA ILE A 161 -18.42 -5.17 -1.89
C ILE A 161 -19.71 -4.85 -1.13
N ALA A 162 -20.62 -5.83 -1.05
CA ALA A 162 -21.83 -5.78 -0.24
C ALA A 162 -21.75 -6.79 0.92
N LEU A 163 -21.47 -6.30 2.13
CA LEU A 163 -21.36 -7.15 3.32
C LEU A 163 -22.76 -7.47 3.86
N LEU A 164 -23.11 -8.75 3.90
CA LEU A 164 -24.44 -9.19 4.38
C LEU A 164 -24.74 -8.78 5.82
N PHE A 165 -23.71 -8.47 6.61
CA PHE A 165 -23.83 -8.11 8.02
C PHE A 165 -23.66 -6.61 8.29
N ASP A 166 -23.54 -5.77 7.27
CA ASP A 166 -23.46 -4.33 7.46
C ASP A 166 -24.75 -3.78 8.07
N VAL A 167 -24.61 -3.09 9.21
CA VAL A 167 -25.74 -2.45 9.90
C VAL A 167 -26.33 -1.39 8.97
N PRO A 168 -27.61 -1.54 8.58
CA PRO A 168 -28.20 -0.64 7.60
C PRO A 168 -28.58 0.72 8.20
N GLU A 169 -28.47 1.76 7.38
CA GLU A 169 -29.08 3.07 7.66
C GLU A 169 -30.63 2.97 7.63
N PRO A 170 -31.37 3.94 8.23
CA PRO A 170 -32.82 3.97 8.16
C PRO A 170 -33.34 3.83 6.72
N GLY A 171 -34.18 2.82 6.49
CA GLY A 171 -34.74 2.52 5.16
C GLY A 171 -33.91 1.56 4.30
N ARG A 172 -32.77 1.05 4.80
CA ARG A 172 -32.00 -0.01 4.15
C ARG A 172 -32.18 -1.36 4.85
N THR A 173 -31.96 -2.43 4.11
CA THR A 173 -31.86 -3.80 4.65
C THR A 173 -30.41 -4.26 4.67
N PHE A 174 -30.10 -5.24 5.52
CA PHE A 174 -28.78 -5.88 5.58
C PHE A 174 -28.33 -6.38 4.21
N GLY A 175 -27.05 -6.20 3.88
CA GLY A 175 -26.48 -6.61 2.59
C GLY A 175 -26.76 -5.69 1.40
N THR A 176 -27.46 -4.57 1.57
CA THR A 176 -27.73 -3.62 0.46
C THR A 176 -26.71 -2.49 0.33
N TYR A 177 -25.91 -2.26 1.38
CA TYR A 177 -24.87 -1.23 1.35
C TYR A 177 -23.65 -1.74 0.58
N LYS A 178 -23.20 -0.95 -0.40
CA LYS A 178 -22.01 -1.23 -1.21
C LYS A 178 -20.87 -0.30 -0.83
N ARG A 179 -19.66 -0.85 -0.69
CA ARG A 179 -18.43 -0.09 -0.41
C ARG A 179 -17.40 -0.33 -1.51
N GLY A 180 -16.69 0.72 -1.91
CA GLY A 180 -15.56 0.60 -2.82
C GLY A 180 -14.38 -0.11 -2.13
N VAL A 181 -13.78 -1.08 -2.82
CA VAL A 181 -12.59 -1.81 -2.38
C VAL A 181 -11.60 -1.97 -3.54
N ALA A 182 -10.33 -2.07 -3.19
CA ALA A 182 -9.29 -2.50 -4.11
C ALA A 182 -9.13 -4.02 -4.04
N ILE A 183 -8.94 -4.64 -5.20
CA ILE A 183 -8.74 -6.07 -5.35
C ILE A 183 -7.44 -6.29 -6.11
N LYS A 184 -6.53 -7.07 -5.54
CA LYS A 184 -5.22 -7.39 -6.11
C LYS A 184 -5.07 -8.90 -6.27
N VAL A 185 -4.60 -9.37 -7.43
CA VAL A 185 -4.33 -10.80 -7.64
C VAL A 185 -3.15 -11.22 -6.77
N VAL A 186 -3.31 -12.30 -6.00
CA VAL A 186 -2.30 -12.85 -5.09
C VAL A 186 -1.41 -13.84 -5.86
N ASP A 187 -0.10 -13.61 -5.82
CA ASP A 187 0.93 -14.59 -6.16
C ASP A 187 1.65 -15.07 -4.89
N GLU A 188 2.59 -16.01 -5.00
CA GLU A 188 3.33 -16.54 -3.86
C GLU A 188 4.14 -15.45 -3.10
N LYS A 189 4.56 -14.38 -3.78
CA LYS A 189 5.35 -13.29 -3.19
C LYS A 189 4.49 -12.28 -2.41
N ILE A 190 3.19 -12.21 -2.69
CA ILE A 190 2.22 -11.41 -1.93
C ILE A 190 1.99 -11.96 -0.52
N LEU A 191 2.33 -13.22 -0.22
CA LEU A 191 2.26 -13.72 1.15
C LEU A 191 3.13 -12.91 2.12
N ASN A 192 4.29 -12.43 1.67
CA ASN A 192 5.12 -11.55 2.47
C ASN A 192 4.41 -10.19 2.69
N GLU A 193 3.82 -9.63 1.64
CA GLU A 193 3.03 -8.40 1.75
C GLU A 193 1.87 -8.56 2.74
N ILE A 194 1.12 -9.65 2.64
CA ILE A 194 0.02 -10.01 3.53
C ILE A 194 0.52 -10.19 4.97
N THR A 195 1.65 -10.86 5.16
CA THR A 195 2.25 -11.10 6.48
C THR A 195 2.67 -9.80 7.14
N VAL A 196 3.36 -8.92 6.41
CA VAL A 196 3.79 -7.63 6.93
C VAL A 196 2.59 -6.74 7.19
N GLN A 197 1.67 -6.56 6.24
CA GLN A 197 0.49 -5.71 6.43
C GLN A 197 -0.41 -6.18 7.58
N SER A 198 -0.54 -7.49 7.79
CA SER A 198 -1.33 -8.04 8.90
C SER A 198 -0.68 -7.83 10.28
N ARG A 199 0.66 -7.69 10.34
CA ARG A 199 1.43 -7.44 11.56
C ARG A 199 1.69 -5.95 11.83
N ALA A 200 1.74 -5.13 10.78
CA ALA A 200 2.24 -3.75 10.79
C ALA A 200 1.27 -2.68 11.28
N PHE A 201 0.17 -3.04 11.95
CA PHE A 201 -0.95 -2.12 12.22
C PHE A 201 -1.64 -1.53 10.96
N LEU A 202 -1.19 -1.87 9.76
CA LEU A 202 -1.80 -1.50 8.47
C LEU A 202 -3.07 -2.31 8.15
N ALA A 203 -3.77 -2.77 9.19
CA ALA A 203 -5.11 -3.36 9.09
C ALA A 203 -6.13 -2.39 8.45
N LEU A 204 -5.76 -1.11 8.25
CA LEU A 204 -6.51 -0.15 7.45
C LEU A 204 -6.47 -0.46 5.95
N LEU A 205 -5.44 -1.15 5.44
CA LEU A 205 -5.30 -1.40 4.01
C LEU A 205 -5.70 -2.80 3.60
N PHE A 206 -5.53 -3.81 4.46
CA PHE A 206 -5.93 -5.19 4.18
C PHE A 206 -7.24 -5.55 4.88
N HIS A 207 -8.22 -6.00 4.13
CA HIS A 207 -9.53 -6.39 4.66
C HIS A 207 -9.69 -7.90 4.76
N GLY A 208 -9.14 -8.64 3.80
CA GLY A 208 -9.20 -10.09 3.73
C GLY A 208 -8.96 -10.58 2.31
N MET A 209 -9.50 -11.75 1.98
CA MET A 209 -9.25 -12.47 0.75
C MET A 209 -10.54 -13.00 0.14
N THR A 210 -10.56 -13.17 -1.18
CA THR A 210 -11.63 -13.85 -1.92
C THR A 210 -11.01 -14.72 -3.01
N VAL A 211 -11.77 -15.63 -3.59
CA VAL A 211 -11.35 -16.42 -4.76
C VAL A 211 -12.22 -16.04 -5.94
N CYS A 212 -11.63 -15.68 -7.07
CA CYS A 212 -12.38 -15.41 -8.29
C CYS A 212 -12.98 -16.72 -8.83
N GLU A 213 -14.31 -16.81 -8.93
CA GLU A 213 -14.96 -18.04 -9.41
C GLU A 213 -14.60 -18.39 -10.86
N SER A 214 -14.43 -17.39 -11.73
CA SER A 214 -14.18 -17.65 -13.16
C SER A 214 -12.74 -18.06 -13.46
N THR A 215 -11.77 -17.58 -12.70
CA THR A 215 -10.33 -17.86 -12.97
C THR A 215 -9.70 -18.78 -11.93
N GLY A 216 -10.32 -18.91 -10.76
CA GLY A 216 -9.78 -19.63 -9.61
C GLY A 216 -8.61 -18.93 -8.93
N ASP A 217 -8.37 -17.66 -9.27
CA ASP A 217 -7.27 -16.88 -8.69
C ASP A 217 -7.65 -16.38 -7.29
N LEU A 218 -6.68 -16.44 -6.38
CA LEU A 218 -6.81 -15.89 -5.04
C LEU A 218 -6.59 -14.38 -5.12
N LEU A 219 -7.45 -13.62 -4.46
CA LEU A 219 -7.49 -12.17 -4.53
C LEU A 219 -7.40 -11.58 -3.13
N MET A 220 -6.54 -10.58 -2.98
CA MET A 220 -6.40 -9.77 -1.79
C MET A 220 -7.36 -8.59 -1.88
N ILE A 221 -8.12 -8.35 -0.82
CA ILE A 221 -9.06 -7.24 -0.70
C ILE A 221 -8.44 -6.20 0.21
N GLY A 222 -8.47 -4.96 -0.25
CA GLY A 222 -7.99 -3.83 0.52
C GLY A 222 -8.77 -2.54 0.32
N THR A 223 -8.31 -1.50 1.01
CA THR A 223 -8.91 -0.17 0.90
C THR A 223 -8.68 0.41 -0.49
N LEU A 224 -9.74 0.96 -1.08
CA LEU A 224 -9.65 1.71 -2.32
C LEU A 224 -9.15 3.12 -2.03
N ALA A 225 -7.94 3.44 -2.49
CA ALA A 225 -7.37 4.78 -2.37
C ALA A 225 -7.91 5.71 -3.47
N GLU A 226 -9.05 6.34 -3.21
CA GLU A 226 -9.68 7.28 -4.16
C GLU A 226 -8.79 8.48 -4.52
N GLY A 227 -7.90 8.88 -3.59
CA GLY A 227 -6.92 9.93 -3.82
C GLY A 227 -5.79 9.54 -4.78
N GLY A 228 -5.70 8.26 -5.17
CA GLY A 228 -4.65 7.71 -6.01
C GLY A 228 -3.34 7.46 -5.23
N ASN A 229 -2.21 7.64 -5.90
CA ASN A 229 -0.88 7.51 -5.31
C ASN A 229 -0.14 8.85 -5.26
N LEU A 230 0.94 8.92 -4.49
CA LEU A 230 1.70 10.14 -4.29
C LEU A 230 2.37 10.65 -5.57
N GLU A 231 2.72 9.77 -6.53
CA GLU A 231 3.25 10.23 -7.83
C GLU A 231 2.21 11.08 -8.56
N SER A 232 0.96 10.59 -8.62
CA SER A 232 -0.17 11.30 -9.21
C SER A 232 -0.50 12.59 -8.45
N PHE A 233 -0.32 12.59 -7.13
CA PHE A 233 -0.45 13.79 -6.30
C PHE A 233 0.63 14.83 -6.63
N ILE A 234 1.88 14.40 -6.78
CA ILE A 234 3.01 15.25 -7.14
C ILE A 234 2.78 15.87 -8.52
N ASP A 235 2.30 15.10 -9.51
CA ASP A 235 2.06 15.57 -10.89
C ASP A 235 0.90 16.57 -11.05
N ARG A 236 0.15 16.87 -9.98
CA ARG A 236 -0.94 17.86 -10.02
C ARG A 236 -0.42 19.25 -10.43
N PRO A 237 -1.29 20.14 -10.95
CA PRO A 237 -0.91 21.50 -11.31
C PRO A 237 -0.24 22.26 -10.15
N ILE A 238 0.79 23.03 -10.47
CA ILE A 238 1.54 23.83 -9.48
C ILE A 238 0.58 24.84 -8.84
N LYS A 239 0.48 24.83 -7.52
CA LYS A 239 -0.29 25.83 -6.76
C LYS A 239 0.48 27.15 -6.66
N ASN A 240 -0.25 28.24 -6.41
CA ASN A 240 0.33 29.58 -6.28
C ASN A 240 1.07 29.83 -4.95
N THR A 241 1.15 28.84 -4.06
CA THR A 241 1.79 28.92 -2.74
C THR A 241 2.32 27.54 -2.34
N LEU A 242 3.48 27.50 -1.68
CA LEU A 242 4.00 26.26 -1.08
C LEU A 242 3.36 26.03 0.28
N ASN A 243 2.44 25.07 0.37
CA ASN A 243 1.84 24.69 1.66
C ASN A 243 2.78 23.77 2.44
N LEU A 244 3.79 24.37 3.07
CA LEU A 244 4.82 23.65 3.81
C LEU A 244 4.27 22.94 5.05
N ILE A 245 3.19 23.45 5.65
CA ILE A 245 2.52 22.80 6.79
C ILE A 245 1.97 21.44 6.34
N SER A 246 1.21 21.42 5.23
CA SER A 246 0.70 20.16 4.69
C SER A 246 1.82 19.22 4.25
N VAL A 247 2.92 19.74 3.68
CA VAL A 247 4.08 18.89 3.35
C VAL A 247 4.74 18.32 4.61
N ALA A 248 4.91 19.12 5.66
CA ALA A 248 5.47 18.65 6.93
C ALA A 248 4.57 17.58 7.57
N ASP A 249 3.25 17.76 7.56
CA ASP A 249 2.29 16.75 8.02
C ASP A 249 2.40 15.44 7.23
N MET A 250 2.55 15.52 5.90
CA MET A 250 2.78 14.34 5.04
C MET A 250 4.07 13.62 5.42
N VAL A 251 5.17 14.35 5.57
CA VAL A 251 6.46 13.79 5.98
C VAL A 251 6.37 13.16 7.36
N THR A 252 5.70 13.81 8.31
CA THR A 252 5.46 13.28 9.66
C THR A 252 4.74 11.94 9.61
N ARG A 253 3.64 11.84 8.85
CA ARG A 253 2.85 10.59 8.71
C ARG A 253 3.68 9.47 8.08
N LEU A 254 4.35 9.76 6.96
CA LEU A 254 5.20 8.78 6.28
C LEU A 254 6.37 8.31 7.15
N ALA A 255 7.01 9.23 7.87
CA ALA A 255 8.13 8.93 8.75
C ALA A 255 7.70 8.06 9.94
N PHE A 256 6.55 8.33 10.57
CA PHE A 256 6.05 7.47 11.65
C PHE A 256 5.56 6.11 11.15
N ASN A 257 4.91 6.04 9.98
CA ASN A 257 4.57 4.76 9.35
C ASN A 257 5.83 3.92 9.09
N LEU A 258 6.91 4.56 8.64
CA LEU A 258 8.20 3.91 8.41
C LEU A 258 8.89 3.50 9.73
N ALA A 259 8.84 4.36 10.76
CA ALA A 259 9.37 4.06 12.08
C ALA A 259 8.69 2.84 12.71
N SER A 260 7.36 2.72 12.63
CA SER A 260 6.67 1.52 13.11
C SER A 260 7.09 0.25 12.37
N LEU A 261 7.33 0.32 11.05
CA LEU A 261 7.87 -0.82 10.29
C LEU A 261 9.27 -1.22 10.78
N HIS A 262 10.13 -0.23 11.04
CA HIS A 262 11.50 -0.42 11.50
C HIS A 262 11.55 -0.93 12.95
N ASP A 263 10.91 -0.23 13.89
CA ASP A 263 11.09 -0.40 15.33
C ASP A 263 10.13 -1.44 15.93
N ASP A 264 8.85 -1.44 15.54
CA ASP A 264 7.84 -2.33 16.12
C ASP A 264 7.86 -3.72 15.47
N ILE A 265 8.17 -3.79 14.17
CA ILE A 265 8.14 -5.03 13.38
C ILE A 265 9.55 -5.58 13.12
N GLY A 266 10.57 -4.72 13.07
CA GLY A 266 11.95 -5.12 12.78
C GLY A 266 12.20 -5.41 11.30
N MET A 267 11.48 -4.73 10.38
CA MET A 267 11.58 -4.98 8.94
C MET A 267 11.96 -3.72 8.16
N CYS A 268 12.62 -3.89 7.02
CA CYS A 268 12.83 -2.84 6.02
C CYS A 268 11.80 -2.98 4.89
N HIS A 269 11.34 -1.87 4.31
CA HIS A 269 10.39 -1.86 3.20
C HIS A 269 11.02 -2.26 1.86
N ARG A 270 12.17 -1.66 1.51
CA ARG A 270 13.00 -1.94 0.32
C ARG A 270 12.42 -1.54 -1.04
N ASN A 271 11.25 -0.91 -1.09
CA ASN A 271 10.62 -0.46 -2.35
C ASN A 271 9.82 0.84 -2.16
N ILE A 272 10.36 1.78 -1.40
CA ILE A 272 9.72 3.07 -1.13
C ILE A 272 9.89 3.98 -2.34
N HIS A 273 8.75 4.41 -2.91
CA HIS A 273 8.67 5.42 -3.96
C HIS A 273 7.24 5.97 -4.04
N PRO A 274 6.97 7.11 -4.69
CA PRO A 274 5.66 7.75 -4.72
C PRO A 274 4.50 6.88 -5.24
N GLN A 275 4.72 5.93 -6.16
CA GLN A 275 3.66 5.00 -6.58
C GLN A 275 3.25 4.00 -5.47
N ASN A 276 4.10 3.75 -4.49
CA ASN A 276 3.86 2.87 -3.34
C ASN A 276 3.47 3.66 -2.08
N VAL A 277 3.03 4.90 -2.26
CA VAL A 277 2.38 5.70 -1.23
C VAL A 277 0.96 5.98 -1.71
N LEU A 278 -0.02 5.36 -1.08
CA LEU A 278 -1.44 5.59 -1.39
C LEU A 278 -1.95 6.81 -0.64
N CYS A 279 -2.78 7.61 -1.33
CA CYS A 279 -3.50 8.75 -0.77
C CYS A 279 -4.91 8.27 -0.41
N VAL A 280 -5.16 8.03 0.87
CA VAL A 280 -6.45 7.55 1.39
C VAL A 280 -7.01 8.64 2.29
N ASP A 281 -8.15 9.21 1.91
CA ASP A 281 -8.73 10.38 2.57
C ASP A 281 -7.71 11.54 2.68
N ASP A 282 -7.35 11.92 3.91
CA ASP A 282 -6.34 12.93 4.25
C ASP A 282 -5.02 12.30 4.77
N ASP A 283 -4.77 11.03 4.45
CA ASP A 283 -3.59 10.27 4.91
C ASP A 283 -2.74 9.69 3.77
N PHE A 284 -1.50 9.35 4.11
CA PHE A 284 -0.48 8.83 3.19
C PHE A 284 0.08 7.53 3.74
N LEU A 285 -0.26 6.44 3.06
CA LEU A 285 0.01 5.08 3.54
C LEU A 285 1.03 4.40 2.62
N LEU A 286 2.10 3.88 3.22
CA LEU A 286 3.04 3.01 2.52
C LEU A 286 2.36 1.67 2.18
N VAL A 287 2.63 1.15 0.99
CA VAL A 287 2.08 -0.12 0.47
C VAL A 287 3.14 -0.93 -0.25
N ASP A 288 2.80 -2.15 -0.67
CA ASP A 288 3.68 -3.04 -1.44
C ASP A 288 4.90 -3.53 -0.65
N TYR A 289 4.61 -4.24 0.45
CA TYR A 289 5.59 -4.87 1.34
C TYR A 289 6.15 -6.21 0.81
N ARG A 290 5.97 -6.49 -0.49
CA ARG A 290 6.39 -7.77 -1.10
C ARG A 290 7.87 -8.05 -0.92
N PHE A 291 8.69 -7.00 -0.93
CA PHE A 291 10.14 -7.09 -0.82
C PHE A 291 10.64 -6.86 0.61
N SER A 292 9.74 -6.70 1.58
CA SER A 292 10.14 -6.38 2.95
C SER A 292 10.83 -7.56 3.61
N THR A 293 11.92 -7.30 4.33
CA THR A 293 12.71 -8.34 5.01
C THR A 293 13.22 -7.80 6.34
N ALA A 294 13.66 -8.66 7.26
CA ALA A 294 14.32 -8.15 8.46
C ALA A 294 15.58 -7.37 8.09
N SER A 295 15.96 -6.41 8.93
CA SER A 295 17.18 -5.63 8.70
C SER A 295 18.42 -6.53 8.75
N ASN A 296 19.42 -6.20 7.93
CA ASN A 296 20.66 -6.96 7.80
C ASN A 296 20.49 -8.43 7.35
N GLU A 297 19.28 -8.86 6.99
CA GLU A 297 19.09 -10.10 6.24
C GLU A 297 19.56 -9.88 4.80
N ALA A 298 20.85 -10.05 4.63
CA ALA A 298 21.37 -10.44 3.34
C ALA A 298 20.88 -11.87 3.08
N THR A 299 19.67 -12.02 2.52
CA THR A 299 19.22 -13.34 2.04
C THR A 299 20.37 -13.93 1.21
N GLU A 300 20.71 -15.21 1.42
CA GLU A 300 21.81 -15.83 0.66
C GLU A 300 21.60 -15.66 -0.86
N VAL A 301 20.33 -15.59 -1.27
CA VAL A 301 19.87 -15.22 -2.60
C VAL A 301 20.27 -13.78 -2.99
N THR A 302 20.11 -12.74 -2.16
CA THR A 302 20.60 -11.38 -2.47
C THR A 302 22.13 -11.27 -2.53
N LYS A 303 22.86 -12.03 -1.70
CA LYS A 303 24.33 -12.09 -1.76
C LYS A 303 24.83 -12.72 -3.07
N GLN A 304 24.15 -13.77 -3.52
CA GLN A 304 24.54 -14.54 -4.70
C GLN A 304 24.00 -13.96 -6.01
N SER A 305 22.74 -13.48 -6.04
CA SER A 305 22.07 -13.02 -7.26
C SER A 305 22.35 -11.56 -7.63
N LYS A 306 22.74 -10.68 -6.67
CA LYS A 306 22.86 -9.21 -6.87
C LYS A 306 21.66 -8.58 -7.59
N VAL A 307 20.49 -9.20 -7.47
CA VAL A 307 19.23 -8.63 -7.95
C VAL A 307 18.71 -7.74 -6.83
N HIS A 308 18.55 -6.45 -7.14
CA HIS A 308 17.98 -5.49 -6.23
C HIS A 308 16.65 -5.02 -6.79
N TYR A 309 15.66 -4.93 -5.90
CA TYR A 309 14.35 -4.41 -6.21
C TYR A 309 14.34 -2.92 -5.87
N GLY A 310 13.67 -2.10 -6.69
CA GLY A 310 13.56 -0.66 -6.48
C GLY A 310 13.59 0.16 -7.77
N ARG A 311 13.14 1.40 -7.68
CA ARG A 311 13.22 2.39 -8.78
C ARG A 311 14.51 3.19 -8.67
N LEU A 312 15.26 3.28 -9.76
CA LEU A 312 16.64 3.80 -9.83
C LEU A 312 16.97 5.07 -9.00
N PRO A 313 16.11 6.12 -8.93
CA PRO A 313 16.43 7.32 -8.14
C PRO A 313 16.24 7.14 -6.62
N TYR A 314 15.50 6.14 -6.17
CA TYR A 314 15.20 5.88 -4.76
C TYR A 314 16.16 4.86 -4.13
N ILE A 315 16.99 4.20 -4.95
CA ILE A 315 17.95 3.19 -4.47
C ILE A 315 19.12 3.89 -3.79
N ALA A 316 19.29 3.63 -2.50
CA ALA A 316 20.39 4.14 -1.70
C ALA A 316 21.77 3.66 -2.22
N PRO A 317 22.82 4.50 -2.16
CA PRO A 317 24.10 4.22 -2.80
C PRO A 317 24.82 2.98 -2.24
N GLU A 318 24.66 2.68 -0.95
CA GLU A 318 25.24 1.52 -0.29
C GLU A 318 24.66 0.19 -0.80
N LEU A 319 23.48 0.20 -1.41
CA LEU A 319 22.83 -1.01 -1.92
C LEU A 319 23.63 -1.67 -3.03
N ARG A 320 24.51 -0.93 -3.73
CA ARG A 320 25.48 -1.51 -4.69
C ARG A 320 26.40 -2.55 -4.05
N GLN A 321 26.58 -2.47 -2.73
CA GLN A 321 27.38 -3.40 -1.93
C GLN A 321 26.57 -4.59 -1.40
N GLY A 322 25.25 -4.64 -1.63
CA GLY A 322 24.41 -5.78 -1.25
C GLY A 322 23.69 -5.64 0.10
N VAL A 323 23.89 -4.56 0.85
CA VAL A 323 23.45 -4.45 2.25
C VAL A 323 22.24 -3.53 2.35
N TYR A 324 21.06 -4.11 2.58
CA TYR A 324 19.85 -3.37 2.91
C TYR A 324 19.74 -3.14 4.41
N THR A 325 19.40 -1.91 4.79
CA THR A 325 19.13 -1.49 6.17
C THR A 325 17.94 -0.52 6.20
N GLU A 326 17.43 -0.23 7.38
CA GLU A 326 16.43 0.81 7.66
C GLU A 326 16.88 2.16 7.08
N LYS A 327 18.18 2.44 7.14
CA LYS A 327 18.78 3.67 6.58
C LYS A 327 18.65 3.75 5.06
N SER A 328 18.53 2.63 4.35
CA SER A 328 18.27 2.61 2.91
C SER A 328 16.83 3.02 2.59
N ASP A 329 15.87 2.68 3.45
CA ASP A 329 14.49 3.19 3.35
C ASP A 329 14.44 4.70 3.66
N VAL A 330 15.21 5.16 4.65
CA VAL A 330 15.33 6.60 4.97
C VAL A 330 15.85 7.40 3.77
N PHE A 331 16.81 6.86 3.02
CA PHE A 331 17.25 7.48 1.77
C PHE A 331 16.11 7.64 0.76
N SER A 332 15.32 6.57 0.58
CA SER A 332 14.15 6.59 -0.30
C SER A 332 13.12 7.64 0.13
N LEU A 333 12.89 7.78 1.44
CA LEU A 333 12.04 8.82 2.03
C LEU A 333 12.62 10.22 1.76
N GLY A 334 13.94 10.42 1.87
CA GLY A 334 14.61 11.67 1.53
C GLY A 334 14.38 12.10 0.07
N VAL A 335 14.37 11.15 -0.86
CA VAL A 335 14.02 11.43 -2.27
C VAL A 335 12.56 11.88 -2.39
N ILE A 336 11.63 11.22 -1.68
CA ILE A 336 10.21 11.62 -1.64
C ILE A 336 10.05 13.02 -1.03
N MET A 337 10.73 13.32 0.07
CA MET A 337 10.73 14.66 0.71
C MET A 337 11.14 15.73 -0.29
N TRP A 338 12.22 15.52 -1.04
CA TRP A 338 12.62 16.45 -2.08
C TRP A 338 11.54 16.62 -3.16
N GLN A 339 10.89 15.54 -3.59
CA GLN A 339 9.83 15.61 -4.61
C GLN A 339 8.55 16.29 -4.16
N LEU A 340 8.18 16.19 -2.88
CA LEU A 340 7.02 16.90 -2.31
C LEU A 340 7.16 18.42 -2.47
N ILE A 341 8.39 18.93 -2.42
CA ILE A 341 8.69 20.36 -2.59
C ILE A 341 9.02 20.72 -4.04
N SER A 342 9.85 19.93 -4.72
CA SER A 342 10.27 20.22 -6.10
C SER A 342 9.14 20.01 -7.11
N GLN A 343 8.16 19.18 -6.74
CA GLN A 343 7.10 18.67 -7.58
C GLN A 343 7.58 18.06 -8.90
N ILE A 344 8.78 17.45 -8.90
CA ILE A 344 9.38 16.78 -10.05
C ILE A 344 9.25 15.26 -9.89
N THR A 345 8.58 14.62 -10.84
CA THR A 345 8.52 13.16 -10.95
C THR A 345 9.69 12.62 -11.76
N PHE A 346 10.21 11.46 -11.36
CA PHE A 346 11.28 10.79 -12.09
C PHE A 346 10.70 9.90 -13.20
N PRO A 347 11.21 9.97 -14.44
CA PRO A 347 10.73 9.16 -15.55
C PRO A 347 11.26 7.72 -15.46
N SER A 348 11.10 6.95 -16.54
CA SER A 348 11.73 5.62 -16.63
C SER A 348 13.26 5.75 -16.52
N PRO A 349 13.95 4.69 -16.05
CA PRO A 349 15.41 4.70 -15.92
C PRO A 349 16.13 5.12 -17.21
N GLU A 350 15.67 4.66 -18.37
CA GLU A 350 16.30 4.97 -19.67
C GLU A 350 16.25 6.47 -19.99
N VAL A 351 15.12 7.12 -19.71
CA VAL A 351 14.97 8.56 -19.90
C VAL A 351 15.79 9.31 -18.85
N LEU A 352 15.74 8.90 -17.59
CA LEU A 352 16.49 9.56 -16.52
C LEU A 352 18.00 9.55 -16.81
N LEU A 353 18.51 8.42 -17.30
CA LEU A 353 19.93 8.20 -17.56
C LEU A 353 20.43 8.92 -18.82
N ASP A 354 19.54 9.29 -19.75
CA ASP A 354 19.90 10.07 -20.95
C ASP A 354 20.31 11.52 -20.60
N ALA A 355 19.71 12.10 -19.56
CA ALA A 355 20.00 13.46 -19.10
C ALA A 355 19.84 13.61 -17.57
N PRO A 356 20.71 12.98 -16.76
CA PRO A 356 20.57 12.95 -15.30
C PRO A 356 20.63 14.35 -14.66
N GLU A 357 21.34 15.30 -15.25
CA GLU A 357 21.42 16.70 -14.81
C GLU A 357 20.06 17.42 -14.84
N ILE A 358 19.14 16.99 -15.71
CA ILE A 358 17.77 17.52 -15.77
C ILE A 358 16.95 17.01 -14.59
N TYR A 359 17.27 15.85 -14.02
CA TYR A 359 16.55 15.24 -12.90
C TYR A 359 17.29 15.34 -11.57
N ARG A 360 18.42 16.03 -11.52
CA ARG A 360 19.24 16.14 -10.31
C ARG A 360 18.48 16.71 -9.11
N ILE A 361 18.81 16.16 -7.94
CA ILE A 361 18.40 16.61 -6.62
C ILE A 361 19.37 17.71 -6.18
N GLU A 362 18.82 18.87 -5.86
CA GLU A 362 19.55 20.09 -5.49
C GLU A 362 18.76 20.93 -4.48
N TRP A 363 19.43 21.92 -3.89
CA TRP A 363 18.80 22.92 -3.00
C TRP A 363 17.73 23.71 -3.76
N LEU A 364 16.57 23.90 -3.11
CA LEU A 364 15.45 24.62 -3.72
C LEU A 364 15.39 26.07 -3.22
N PRO A 365 15.30 27.07 -4.11
CA PRO A 365 15.11 28.45 -3.70
C PRO A 365 13.71 28.65 -3.08
N GLY A 366 13.60 29.58 -2.14
CA GLY A 366 12.32 29.88 -1.48
C GLY A 366 11.83 28.81 -0.49
N VAL A 367 12.65 27.80 -0.15
CA VAL A 367 12.31 26.73 0.79
C VAL A 367 13.10 26.91 2.10
N PRO A 368 12.51 26.70 3.30
CA PRO A 368 13.24 26.91 4.54
C PRO A 368 14.43 25.98 4.69
N THR A 369 15.52 26.53 5.24
CA THR A 369 16.79 25.82 5.42
C THR A 369 16.61 24.52 6.20
N TRP A 370 15.78 24.51 7.25
CA TRP A 370 15.54 23.32 8.07
C TRP A 370 15.01 22.13 7.26
N TYR A 371 14.12 22.38 6.28
CA TYR A 371 13.53 21.30 5.48
C TYR A 371 14.57 20.74 4.53
N LEU A 372 15.36 21.63 3.94
CA LEU A 372 16.45 21.27 3.04
C LEU A 372 17.52 20.49 3.81
N GLU A 373 17.94 20.95 4.99
CA GLU A 373 18.90 20.25 5.85
C GLU A 373 18.41 18.86 6.25
N LEU A 374 17.16 18.72 6.70
CA LEU A 374 16.58 17.42 7.04
C LEU A 374 16.51 16.49 5.82
N THR A 375 16.08 17.02 4.66
CA THR A 375 16.03 16.26 3.40
C THR A 375 17.44 15.80 2.99
N MET A 376 18.44 16.67 3.07
CA MET A 376 19.83 16.33 2.72
C MET A 376 20.44 15.32 3.69
N ALA A 377 20.10 15.40 4.98
CA ALA A 377 20.52 14.42 5.97
C ALA A 377 20.00 13.01 5.65
N CYS A 378 18.74 12.88 5.20
CA CYS A 378 18.21 11.61 4.73
C CYS A 378 18.96 11.07 3.50
N LEU A 379 19.49 11.96 2.66
CA LEU A 379 20.20 11.63 1.41
C LEU A 379 21.71 11.45 1.57
N GLU A 380 22.24 11.48 2.80
CA GLU A 380 23.67 11.29 3.06
C GLU A 380 24.19 9.98 2.44
N PRO A 381 25.35 10.00 1.75
CA PRO A 381 25.87 8.79 1.09
C PRO A 381 26.20 7.66 2.06
N ARG A 382 26.55 8.01 3.28
CA ARG A 382 26.88 7.07 4.36
C ARG A 382 25.62 6.82 5.21
N PRO A 383 25.14 5.56 5.30
CA PRO A 383 23.94 5.22 6.07
C PRO A 383 23.98 5.72 7.52
N GLU A 384 25.15 5.66 8.17
CA GLU A 384 25.36 6.07 9.55
C GLU A 384 25.19 7.57 9.80
N ASN A 385 25.21 8.40 8.75
CA ASN A 385 24.99 9.84 8.86
C ASN A 385 23.51 10.23 8.73
N ARG A 386 22.64 9.32 8.30
CA ARG A 386 21.22 9.60 8.12
C ARG A 386 20.49 9.52 9.46
N PRO A 387 19.44 10.33 9.70
CA PRO A 387 18.58 10.19 10.88
C PRO A 387 17.80 8.87 10.85
N ASP A 388 17.18 8.51 11.97
CA ASP A 388 16.17 7.44 12.04
C ASP A 388 14.79 7.95 11.60
N ALA A 389 13.91 7.05 11.19
CA ALA A 389 12.56 7.40 10.72
C ALA A 389 11.75 8.14 11.81
N GLU A 390 11.86 7.72 13.07
CA GLU A 390 11.19 8.40 14.19
C GLU A 390 11.69 9.85 14.35
N GLU A 391 13.00 10.08 14.27
CA GLU A 391 13.61 11.41 14.40
C GLU A 391 13.11 12.36 13.31
N ILE A 392 13.01 11.88 12.07
CA ILE A 392 12.45 12.64 10.93
C ILE A 392 11.00 13.05 11.25
N GLY A 393 10.19 12.11 11.75
CA GLY A 393 8.79 12.36 12.10
C GLY A 393 8.62 13.39 13.21
N LEU A 394 9.43 13.28 14.27
CA LEU A 394 9.44 14.21 15.40
C LEU A 394 9.85 15.63 14.96
N LEU A 395 10.90 15.74 14.16
CA LEU A 395 11.37 17.01 13.62
C LEU A 395 10.30 17.63 12.73
N ALA A 396 9.85 16.93 11.68
CA ALA A 396 8.82 17.42 10.77
C ALA A 396 7.55 17.90 11.50
N ARG A 397 7.12 17.17 12.54
CA ARG A 397 5.95 17.53 13.35
C ARG A 397 6.16 18.83 14.12
N LYS A 398 7.36 19.03 14.69
CA LYS A 398 7.72 20.27 15.38
C LYS A 398 7.67 21.46 14.43
N PHE A 399 8.13 21.28 13.19
CA PHE A 399 8.10 22.34 12.17
C PHE A 399 6.68 22.63 11.64
N ALA A 400 5.83 21.60 11.46
CA ALA A 400 4.43 21.79 11.08
C ALA A 400 3.67 22.71 12.06
N ALA A 401 4.05 22.67 13.35
CA ALA A 401 3.44 23.48 14.40
C ALA A 401 3.93 24.94 14.47
N ALA A 402 4.98 25.32 13.73
CA ALA A 402 5.61 26.65 13.83
C ALA A 402 4.85 27.78 13.11
N GLY A 403 3.85 27.46 12.28
CA GLY A 403 2.98 28.44 11.61
C GLY A 403 3.39 28.84 10.18
N PRO A 404 2.59 29.66 9.47
CA PRO A 404 2.78 29.96 8.05
C PRO A 404 3.92 30.97 7.78
N ARG A 405 4.60 30.80 6.63
CA ARG A 405 5.74 31.61 6.15
C ARG A 405 5.28 32.89 5.40
N PRO A 406 6.13 33.95 5.31
CA PRO A 406 5.89 35.09 4.41
C PRO A 406 5.72 34.71 2.92
N GLN A 407 4.74 35.32 2.24
CA GLN A 407 4.40 35.04 0.83
C GLN A 407 5.49 35.41 -0.20
N SER A 408 6.48 36.24 0.15
CA SER A 408 7.52 36.67 -0.80
C SER A 408 8.41 35.53 -1.29
N ASP A 409 8.57 34.48 -0.49
CA ASP A 409 9.46 33.35 -0.78
C ASP A 409 8.84 32.34 -1.76
N ASP A 410 7.51 32.41 -1.98
CA ASP A 410 6.80 31.53 -2.91
C ASP A 410 7.13 31.85 -4.38
N GLN A 411 7.49 33.09 -4.73
CA GLN A 411 7.73 33.47 -6.13
C GLN A 411 8.96 32.79 -6.72
N ASP A 412 10.07 32.76 -5.96
CA ASP A 412 11.31 32.11 -6.39
C ASP A 412 11.13 30.58 -6.50
N TRP A 413 10.40 30.00 -5.55
CA TRP A 413 10.04 28.58 -5.58
C TRP A 413 9.16 28.25 -6.79
N ILE A 414 8.09 29.02 -7.05
CA ILE A 414 7.22 28.81 -8.22
C ILE A 414 8.00 28.92 -9.53
N ALA A 415 8.86 29.94 -9.65
CA ALA A 415 9.69 30.14 -10.83
C ALA A 415 10.65 28.95 -11.05
N TYR A 416 11.22 28.41 -9.97
CA TYR A 416 12.02 27.20 -10.00
C TYR A 416 11.22 25.99 -10.49
N VAL A 417 10.07 25.67 -9.85
CA VAL A 417 9.28 24.48 -10.18
C VAL A 417 8.78 24.54 -11.63
N LYS A 418 8.28 25.69 -12.09
CA LYS A 418 7.84 25.88 -13.48
C LYS A 418 8.96 25.60 -14.47
N ARG A 419 10.13 26.20 -14.26
CA ARG A 419 11.30 26.01 -15.12
C ARG A 419 11.74 24.55 -15.16
N ARG A 420 11.82 23.89 -14.01
CA ARG A 420 12.26 22.48 -13.90
C ARG A 420 11.28 21.53 -14.55
N ARG A 421 9.96 21.69 -14.31
CA ARG A 421 8.93 20.88 -14.97
C ARG A 421 8.95 21.04 -16.49
N GLU A 422 9.13 22.26 -16.98
CA GLU A 422 9.22 22.49 -18.42
C GLU A 422 10.46 21.82 -19.02
N ALA A 423 11.62 21.92 -18.35
CA ALA A 423 12.83 21.23 -18.79
C ALA A 423 12.66 19.69 -18.81
N CYS A 424 12.06 19.10 -17.76
CA CYS A 424 11.76 17.68 -17.72
C CYS A 424 10.80 17.27 -18.83
N LYS A 425 9.73 18.03 -19.05
CA LYS A 425 8.73 17.78 -20.10
C LYS A 425 9.36 17.85 -21.50
N GLN A 426 10.13 18.89 -21.77
CA GLN A 426 10.81 19.07 -23.06
C GLN A 426 11.79 17.92 -23.32
N HIS A 427 12.59 17.56 -22.31
CA HIS A 427 13.51 16.44 -22.43
C HIS A 427 12.79 15.10 -22.72
N GLN A 428 11.69 14.81 -22.02
CA GLN A 428 10.89 13.60 -22.31
C GLN A 428 10.32 13.59 -23.73
N LEU A 429 9.87 14.75 -24.25
CA LEU A 429 9.40 14.87 -25.62
C LEU A 429 10.53 14.64 -26.63
N ASP A 430 11.70 15.22 -26.39
CA ASP A 430 12.87 15.07 -27.26
C ASP A 430 13.42 13.63 -27.25
N TYR A 431 13.42 12.97 -26.09
CA TYR A 431 13.74 11.56 -25.96
C TYR A 431 12.76 10.68 -26.76
N LYS A 432 11.45 10.93 -26.64
CA LYS A 432 10.42 10.22 -27.42
C LYS A 432 10.61 10.43 -28.93
N ARG A 433 10.90 11.66 -29.37
CA ARG A 433 11.16 11.94 -30.80
C ARG A 433 12.40 11.20 -31.32
N ARG A 434 13.49 11.20 -30.55
CA ARG A 434 14.73 10.49 -30.91
C ARG A 434 14.51 8.98 -31.02
N SER A 435 13.84 8.38 -30.04
CA SER A 435 13.52 6.94 -30.05
C SER A 435 12.61 6.55 -31.23
N HIS A 436 11.54 7.30 -31.50
CA HIS A 436 10.67 7.03 -32.66
C HIS A 436 11.39 7.23 -34.01
N SER A 437 12.33 8.19 -34.10
CA SER A 437 13.13 8.39 -35.31
C SER A 437 14.10 7.23 -35.57
N ALA A 438 14.66 6.63 -34.52
CA ALA A 438 15.52 5.46 -34.61
C ALA A 438 14.75 4.22 -35.07
N ASP A 439 13.53 4.01 -34.56
CA ASP A 439 12.65 2.92 -34.99
C ASP A 439 12.12 3.11 -36.43
N SER A 440 11.86 4.34 -36.87
CA SER A 440 11.45 4.62 -38.26
C SER A 440 12.56 4.42 -39.29
N SER A 441 13.82 4.37 -38.86
CA SER A 441 14.98 4.12 -39.75
C SER A 441 15.26 2.63 -39.99
N SER A 442 14.55 1.73 -39.31
CA SER A 442 14.72 0.27 -39.41
C SER A 442 13.59 -0.46 -40.15
N THR A 443 12.63 0.23 -40.76
CA THR A 443 11.53 -0.41 -41.52
C THR A 443 11.49 0.02 -42.98
N ILE A 444 12.16 -0.73 -43.85
CA ILE A 444 11.84 -0.80 -45.29
C ILE A 444 11.06 -2.09 -45.52
N ASN A 445 9.72 -1.99 -45.58
CA ASN A 445 8.87 -2.45 -46.68
C ASN A 445 7.39 -2.50 -46.27
N GLY A 446 6.62 -1.58 -46.87
CA GLY A 446 5.27 -1.73 -47.40
C GLY A 446 4.17 -2.35 -46.51
N LEU A 447 3.18 -1.53 -46.15
CA LEU A 447 1.84 -1.54 -46.77
C LEU A 447 0.98 -0.42 -46.16
N THR A 448 0.55 0.50 -47.02
CA THR A 448 -0.38 1.58 -46.73
C THR A 448 -1.82 1.05 -46.65
N THR A 449 -2.53 1.35 -45.57
CA THR A 449 -4.00 1.46 -45.62
C THR A 449 -4.46 2.68 -44.82
N SER A 450 -5.23 3.52 -45.51
CA SER A 450 -5.86 4.75 -45.04
C SER A 450 -7.15 4.45 -44.27
N VAL A 451 -7.40 5.13 -43.16
CA VAL A 451 -8.76 5.33 -42.64
C VAL A 451 -8.93 6.78 -42.16
N ASN A 452 -10.05 7.36 -42.59
CA ASN A 452 -10.47 8.74 -42.42
C ASN A 452 -10.81 9.14 -40.98
N ALA A 453 -10.67 10.45 -40.75
CA ALA A 453 -10.97 11.18 -39.52
C ALA A 453 -12.48 11.26 -39.18
N GLY A 454 -12.79 11.26 -37.89
CA GLY A 454 -14.10 11.64 -37.35
C GLY A 454 -14.26 11.40 -35.84
N GLN A 455 -14.30 12.51 -35.10
CA GLN A 455 -14.80 12.72 -33.73
C GLN A 455 -13.88 12.47 -32.52
N GLU A 456 -13.48 13.60 -31.91
CA GLU A 456 -12.75 13.78 -30.67
C GLU A 456 -13.61 13.47 -29.43
N LEU A 457 -13.13 12.59 -28.57
CA LEU A 457 -13.36 12.60 -27.13
C LEU A 457 -12.04 12.25 -26.43
N TYR A 458 -11.61 13.10 -25.50
CA TYR A 458 -10.37 12.95 -24.73
C TYR A 458 -10.38 11.65 -23.92
N MET A 459 -9.66 10.63 -24.38
CA MET A 459 -9.27 9.44 -23.63
C MET A 459 -7.83 9.07 -24.00
N THR A 460 -6.95 9.05 -23.02
CA THR A 460 -5.55 8.63 -23.15
C THR A 460 -5.47 7.13 -23.43
N SER A 461 -5.36 6.75 -24.71
CA SER A 461 -5.03 5.39 -25.13
C SER A 461 -3.51 5.27 -25.37
N ALA A 462 -2.81 4.47 -24.57
CA ALA A 462 -1.54 3.89 -24.99
C ALA A 462 -1.87 2.59 -25.74
N THR A 463 -1.74 2.64 -27.07
CA THR A 463 -1.91 1.51 -27.98
C THR A 463 -0.86 0.45 -27.73
N ALA A 464 -1.31 -0.80 -27.55
CA ALA A 464 -0.48 -1.99 -27.56
C ALA A 464 0.08 -2.25 -28.97
N THR A 465 1.34 -2.70 -29.04
CA THR A 465 1.91 -3.33 -30.23
C THR A 465 2.53 -4.65 -29.80
N ALA A 466 2.06 -5.74 -30.39
CA ALA A 466 2.51 -7.10 -30.12
C ALA A 466 3.71 -7.46 -30.99
N PHE A 467 4.68 -8.19 -30.42
CA PHE A 467 5.69 -8.95 -31.16
C PHE A 467 5.88 -10.33 -30.49
N ALA A 468 5.72 -11.39 -31.28
CA ALA A 468 6.30 -12.73 -31.11
C ALA A 468 7.25 -12.91 -32.33
N ALA A 469 8.35 -13.68 -32.34
CA ALA A 469 8.81 -14.91 -31.69
C ALA A 469 10.38 -14.92 -31.81
N ASP A 470 11.24 -15.67 -31.11
CA ASP A 470 11.21 -16.98 -30.44
C ASP A 470 12.23 -17.00 -29.26
N ASP A 471 11.85 -17.72 -28.21
CA ASP A 471 12.62 -18.60 -27.29
C ASP A 471 13.87 -18.08 -26.53
N ASP A 472 13.65 -17.55 -25.33
CA ASP A 472 13.88 -18.28 -24.06
C ASP A 472 13.51 -17.38 -22.86
N ASP A 473 12.37 -17.73 -22.25
CA ASP A 473 11.93 -17.52 -20.86
C ASP A 473 12.55 -16.39 -20.00
N ASP A 474 11.88 -15.22 -19.96
CA ASP A 474 11.38 -14.60 -18.72
C ASP A 474 10.57 -13.35 -19.10
N GLY A 475 9.25 -13.56 -19.24
CA GLY A 475 8.28 -12.51 -19.54
C GLY A 475 8.12 -11.51 -18.39
N ALA A 476 8.98 -10.49 -18.34
CA ALA A 476 8.87 -9.39 -17.39
C ALA A 476 8.12 -8.19 -18.01
N GLY A 477 6.81 -8.16 -17.80
CA GLY A 477 6.01 -6.95 -18.00
C GLY A 477 6.41 -5.84 -17.01
N ALA A 478 6.94 -4.73 -17.53
CA ALA A 478 7.02 -3.40 -16.93
C ALA A 478 7.46 -3.23 -15.44
N SER A 479 8.29 -4.12 -14.90
CA SER A 479 9.36 -3.78 -13.95
C SER A 479 10.61 -4.50 -14.41
N ARG A 480 11.49 -3.81 -15.15
CA ARG A 480 12.79 -4.39 -15.52
C ARG A 480 13.53 -4.71 -14.21
N LEU A 481 13.81 -5.98 -13.97
CA LEU A 481 14.73 -6.41 -12.92
C LEU A 481 16.12 -5.90 -13.31
N TYR A 482 16.55 -4.81 -12.69
CA TYR A 482 17.89 -4.31 -12.94
C TYR A 482 18.85 -4.89 -11.90
N THR A 483 19.87 -5.61 -12.36
CA THR A 483 21.01 -5.94 -11.50
C THR A 483 21.82 -4.67 -11.24
N LEU A 484 22.04 -4.28 -9.97
CA LEU A 484 22.73 -3.02 -9.63
C LEU A 484 24.13 -2.91 -10.22
N ARG A 485 24.77 -4.04 -10.56
CA ARG A 485 26.08 -4.05 -11.22
C ARG A 485 26.05 -3.53 -12.65
N ASN A 486 24.90 -3.62 -13.31
CA ASN A 486 24.71 -3.16 -14.69
C ASN A 486 23.96 -1.81 -14.75
N LEU A 487 23.47 -1.31 -13.60
CA LEU A 487 22.86 0.01 -13.53
C LEU A 487 23.94 1.10 -13.54
N PRO A 488 23.81 2.13 -14.39
CA PRO A 488 24.74 3.25 -14.38
C PRO A 488 24.76 3.96 -13.03
N SER A 489 25.87 4.64 -12.74
CA SER A 489 25.99 5.40 -11.50
C SER A 489 24.96 6.52 -11.45
N THR A 490 24.25 6.62 -10.32
CA THR A 490 23.35 7.71 -9.96
C THR A 490 24.07 8.93 -9.38
N GLU A 491 25.42 8.92 -9.28
CA GLU A 491 26.19 10.06 -8.78
C GLU A 491 25.83 11.41 -9.45
N PRO A 492 25.59 11.49 -10.78
CA PRO A 492 25.17 12.75 -11.41
C PRO A 492 23.81 13.28 -10.95
N LEU A 493 22.96 12.44 -10.32
CA LEU A 493 21.69 12.88 -9.74
C LEU A 493 21.87 13.64 -8.42
N PHE A 494 22.98 13.45 -7.72
CA PHE A 494 23.20 14.00 -6.39
C PHE A 494 24.40 14.95 -6.41
N ASN A 495 24.15 16.23 -6.71
CA ASN A 495 25.15 17.29 -6.59
C ASN A 495 24.89 18.09 -5.32
N LEU A 496 25.18 17.48 -4.17
CA LEU A 496 24.79 17.98 -2.85
C LEU A 496 26.01 18.37 -2.01
N PRO A 497 25.92 19.46 -1.22
CA PRO A 497 26.99 19.87 -0.31
C PRO A 497 26.97 18.98 0.94
N PHE A 498 27.34 17.70 0.80
CA PHE A 498 27.43 16.80 1.95
C PHE A 498 28.58 17.23 2.86
N HIS A 499 28.25 17.73 4.04
CA HIS A 499 29.21 17.93 5.10
C HIS A 499 29.40 16.58 5.81
N ARG A 500 30.65 16.08 5.87
CA ARG A 500 31.02 14.82 6.53
C ARG A 500 30.80 14.86 8.05
N ARG A 501 29.60 15.13 8.52
CA ARG A 501 29.22 15.21 9.93
C ARG A 501 27.96 14.39 10.14
N LEU A 502 27.90 13.72 11.28
CA LEU A 502 26.67 13.09 11.75
C LEU A 502 25.59 14.16 11.83
N PHE A 503 24.38 13.82 11.37
CA PHE A 503 23.24 14.69 11.53
C PHE A 503 22.99 14.94 13.02
N ASP A 504 22.98 16.22 13.42
CA ASP A 504 22.71 16.63 14.80
C ASP A 504 21.38 17.39 14.83
N PRO A 505 20.29 16.77 15.31
CA PRO A 505 18.96 17.38 15.33
C PRO A 505 18.89 18.61 16.25
N VAL A 506 19.84 18.79 17.18
CA VAL A 506 19.91 19.94 18.09
C VAL A 506 20.48 21.19 17.39
N ASN A 507 21.32 21.00 16.37
CA ASN A 507 21.96 22.09 15.64
C ASN A 507 21.11 22.68 14.51
N ILE A 508 19.92 22.12 14.22
CA ILE A 508 18.96 22.79 13.34
C ILE A 508 18.43 24.01 14.10
N SER A 509 18.95 25.19 13.72
CA SER A 509 18.74 26.44 14.46
C SER A 509 17.26 26.74 14.65
N PRO A 510 16.83 26.97 15.91
CA PRO A 510 15.51 27.48 16.17
C PRO A 510 15.24 28.88 15.62
N ASP A 511 16.29 29.64 15.40
CA ASP A 511 16.18 31.04 14.98
C ASP A 511 15.90 31.18 13.47
N HIS A 512 15.58 30.08 12.80
CA HIS A 512 15.07 30.00 11.42
C HIS A 512 13.66 29.37 11.34
N PHE A 513 12.99 29.16 12.49
CA PHE A 513 11.58 28.76 12.59
C PHE A 513 10.62 29.88 12.19
#